data_AF-A0A957PZQ5-F1
#
_entry.id   AF-A0A957PZQ5-F1
#
_cell.length_a   1.000
_cell.length_b   1.000
_cell.length_c   1.000
_cell.angle_alpha   90.00
_cell.angle_beta   90.00
_cell.angle_gamma   90.00
#
_symmetry.space_group_name_H-M   'P 1'
#
loop_
_entity.id
_entity.type
_entity.pdbx_description
1 polymer ?
#
loop_
_entity_poly.entity_id
_entity_poly.type
_entity_poly.pdbx_seq_one_letter_code
_entity_poly.pdbx_strand_id
1 'polypeptide(L)'
;MNNSYALPTGDERSATQNSTPNHAAILSVGTAVPEHALCQADIGRWMAEGFADAPATRRAVRSLHAQSAIERRYTCCPEYLQPVQNSRFAPGASPAAVPTTAERMAIYAREAPKLGLTAAHRAVVSYAATAATAP
;
A
#
# COMPACT_ATOMS: atom_id res chain seq x y z
N MET A 1 21.74 25.73 65.10
CA MET A 1 21.23 24.42 64.65
C MET A 1 22.12 23.91 63.52
N ASN A 2 22.77 22.76 63.74
CA ASN A 2 23.55 22.01 62.76
C ASN A 2 22.66 21.49 61.62
N ASN A 3 23.15 21.49 60.37
CA ASN A 3 23.26 20.23 59.65
C ASN A 3 24.30 20.33 58.52
N SER A 4 25.34 19.49 58.61
CA SER A 4 26.34 19.26 57.57
C SER A 4 25.74 18.42 56.45
N TYR A 5 25.90 18.83 55.20
CA TYR A 5 25.77 17.91 54.07
C TYR A 5 27.17 17.44 53.68
N ALA A 6 27.51 16.25 54.14
CA ALA A 6 28.67 15.51 53.66
C ALA A 6 28.43 15.11 52.19
N LEU A 7 29.43 15.33 51.35
CA LEU A 7 29.46 14.77 50.00
C LEU A 7 29.52 13.23 50.13
N PRO A 8 28.71 12.47 49.39
CA PRO A 8 28.84 11.02 49.39
C PRO A 8 30.13 10.66 48.63
N THR A 9 31.19 10.38 49.38
CA THR A 9 32.31 9.54 48.93
C THR A 9 31.85 8.09 49.06
N GLY A 10 31.27 7.57 47.98
CA GLY A 10 30.80 6.20 47.89
C GLY A 10 31.01 5.70 46.47
N ASP A 11 31.97 4.79 46.33
CA ASP A 11 32.21 3.97 45.15
C ASP A 11 31.00 3.07 44.91
N GLU A 12 30.12 3.43 43.98
CA GLU A 12 29.09 2.53 43.45
C GLU A 12 29.40 2.18 41.99
N ARG A 13 30.55 1.54 41.78
CA ARG A 13 30.73 0.61 40.66
C ARG A 13 29.85 -0.62 40.87
N SER A 14 28.53 -0.53 40.71
CA SER A 14 27.65 -1.70 40.68
C SER A 14 26.26 -1.36 40.13
N ALA A 15 26.19 -1.19 38.81
CA ALA A 15 25.11 -1.71 37.99
C ALA A 15 25.53 -1.48 36.54
N THR A 16 25.92 -2.53 35.83
CA THR A 16 25.89 -2.52 34.37
C THR A 16 24.43 -2.28 33.97
N GLN A 17 24.07 -1.02 33.80
CA GLN A 17 22.83 -0.60 33.19
C GLN A 17 22.91 -1.07 31.74
N ASN A 18 22.48 -2.31 31.50
CA ASN A 18 22.33 -2.84 30.15
C ASN A 18 21.08 -2.19 29.56
N SER A 19 21.17 -0.88 29.30
CA SER A 19 20.18 -0.12 28.56
C SER A 19 20.29 -0.60 27.12
N THR A 20 19.65 -1.73 26.80
CA THR A 20 19.32 -2.01 25.40
C THR A 20 18.61 -0.77 24.89
N PRO A 21 19.18 -0.07 23.90
CA PRO A 21 18.54 1.15 23.47
C PRO A 21 17.20 0.76 22.83
N ASN A 22 16.13 1.36 23.33
CA ASN A 22 14.76 1.06 22.98
C ASN A 22 14.45 1.64 21.59
N HIS A 23 15.12 1.11 20.56
CA HIS A 23 14.99 1.55 19.19
C HIS A 23 13.90 0.74 18.49
N ALA A 24 12.97 1.44 17.85
CA ALA A 24 12.02 0.80 16.96
C ALA A 24 12.77 0.16 15.77
N ALA A 25 12.42 -1.08 15.46
CA ALA A 25 12.97 -1.83 14.33
C ALA A 25 11.84 -2.50 13.53
N ILE A 26 12.07 -2.71 12.23
CA ILE A 26 11.16 -3.49 11.38
C ILE A 26 11.52 -4.97 11.56
N LEU A 27 10.63 -5.72 12.19
CA LEU A 27 10.84 -7.14 12.48
C LEU A 27 10.37 -8.05 11.33
N SER A 28 9.37 -7.61 10.57
CA SER A 28 8.92 -8.27 9.35
C SER A 28 8.04 -7.33 8.51
N VAL A 29 7.88 -7.68 7.23
CA VAL A 29 6.98 -6.98 6.30
C VAL A 29 6.15 -8.03 5.57
N GLY A 30 4.85 -7.78 5.46
CA GLY A 30 3.93 -8.58 4.67
C GLY A 30 3.18 -7.69 3.67
N THR A 31 2.97 -8.21 2.46
CA THR A 31 2.27 -7.49 1.39
C THR A 31 1.12 -8.32 0.84
N ALA A 32 0.11 -7.64 0.30
CA ALA A 32 -1.01 -8.25 -0.39
C ALA A 32 -1.45 -7.36 -1.55
N VAL A 33 -1.91 -8.00 -2.63
CA VAL A 33 -2.50 -7.33 -3.80
C VAL A 33 -3.90 -7.91 -4.03
N PRO A 34 -4.83 -7.14 -4.60
CA PRO A 34 -6.14 -7.67 -4.96
C PRO A 34 -6.07 -8.65 -6.13
N GLU A 35 -7.15 -9.40 -6.33
CA GLU A 35 -7.22 -10.53 -7.24
C GLU A 35 -7.05 -10.14 -8.73
N HIS A 36 -7.60 -8.99 -9.13
CA HIS A 36 -7.64 -8.62 -10.53
C HIS A 36 -6.32 -7.98 -10.97
N ALA A 37 -5.59 -8.69 -11.83
CA ALA A 37 -4.32 -8.25 -12.40
C ALA A 37 -4.51 -7.78 -13.84
N LEU A 38 -3.89 -6.64 -14.18
CA LEU A 38 -3.98 -5.98 -15.47
C LEU A 38 -2.56 -5.75 -16.02
N CYS A 39 -2.32 -6.13 -17.27
CA CYS A 39 -1.09 -5.75 -17.97
C CYS A 39 -1.11 -4.24 -18.27
N GLN A 40 0.03 -3.57 -18.08
CA GLN A 40 0.13 -2.12 -18.28
C GLN A 40 -0.16 -1.72 -19.74
N ALA A 41 0.21 -2.56 -20.71
CA ALA A 41 -0.10 -2.35 -22.11
C ALA A 41 -1.61 -2.39 -22.39
N ASP A 42 -2.31 -3.35 -21.78
CA ASP A 42 -3.75 -3.51 -21.96
C ASP A 42 -4.54 -2.37 -21.33
N ILE A 43 -4.21 -2.00 -20.09
CA ILE A 43 -4.85 -0.86 -19.45
C ILE A 43 -4.52 0.46 -20.18
N GLY A 44 -3.32 0.59 -20.76
CA GLY A 44 -2.97 1.75 -21.58
C GLY A 44 -3.80 1.86 -22.85
N ARG A 45 -4.06 0.73 -23.52
CA ARG A 45 -4.98 0.67 -24.67
C ARG A 45 -6.41 0.99 -24.25
N TRP A 46 -6.89 0.37 -23.17
CA TRP A 46 -8.22 0.58 -22.60
C TRP A 46 -8.44 2.05 -22.21
N MET A 47 -7.49 2.67 -21.51
CA MET A 47 -7.56 4.09 -21.14
C MET A 47 -7.62 5.00 -22.36
N ALA A 48 -6.86 4.66 -23.41
CA ALA A 48 -6.83 5.43 -24.64
C ALA A 48 -8.13 5.33 -25.45
N GLU A 49 -8.82 4.19 -25.40
CA GLU A 49 -10.13 3.99 -26.03
C GLU A 49 -11.21 4.92 -25.44
N GLY A 50 -11.13 5.26 -24.15
CA GLY A 50 -12.00 6.26 -23.52
C GLY A 50 -11.87 7.68 -24.08
N PHE A 51 -10.85 7.96 -24.90
CA PHE A 51 -10.62 9.23 -25.59
C PHE A 51 -10.80 9.09 -27.11
N ALA A 52 -11.87 8.41 -27.54
CA ALA A 52 -12.19 8.19 -28.95
C ALA A 52 -12.32 9.49 -29.77
N ASP A 53 -12.77 10.58 -29.15
CA ASP A 53 -12.96 11.85 -29.87
C ASP A 53 -11.76 12.82 -29.73
N ALA A 54 -10.68 12.39 -29.07
CA ALA A 54 -9.49 13.22 -28.84
C ALA A 54 -8.19 12.49 -29.26
N PRO A 55 -7.84 12.50 -30.57
CA PRO A 55 -6.71 11.72 -31.11
C PRO A 55 -5.35 12.07 -30.48
N ALA A 56 -5.11 13.35 -30.16
CA ALA A 56 -3.89 13.79 -29.50
C ALA A 56 -3.79 13.20 -28.08
N THR A 57 -4.86 13.29 -27.30
CA THR A 57 -4.97 12.70 -25.95
C THR A 57 -4.77 11.19 -25.98
N ARG A 58 -5.38 10.49 -26.94
CA ARG A 58 -5.20 9.04 -27.11
C ARG A 58 -3.73 8.65 -27.30
N ARG A 59 -2.99 9.38 -28.15
CA ARG A 59 -1.57 9.14 -28.37
C ARG A 59 -0.75 9.40 -27.10
N ALA A 60 -1.04 10.51 -26.41
CA ALA A 60 -0.38 10.86 -25.16
C ALA A 60 -0.59 9.78 -24.08
N VAL A 61 -1.84 9.34 -23.87
CA VAL A 61 -2.17 8.29 -22.89
C VAL A 61 -1.42 6.98 -23.19
N ARG A 62 -1.40 6.54 -24.45
CA ARG A 62 -0.62 5.34 -24.84
C ARG A 62 0.86 5.50 -24.55
N SER A 63 1.44 6.65 -24.89
CA SER A 63 2.85 6.94 -24.65
C SER A 63 3.19 6.93 -23.16
N LEU A 64 2.36 7.57 -22.33
CA LEU A 64 2.54 7.63 -20.88
C LEU A 64 2.50 6.23 -20.26
N HIS A 65 1.55 5.39 -20.67
CA HIS A 65 1.48 4.02 -20.19
C HIS A 65 2.68 3.18 -20.61
N ALA A 66 3.12 3.29 -21.88
CA ALA A 66 4.27 2.54 -22.39
C ALA A 66 5.60 2.93 -21.71
N GLN A 67 5.74 4.19 -21.28
CA GLN A 67 6.97 4.72 -20.65
C GLN A 67 6.94 4.68 -19.12
N SER A 68 5.91 4.09 -18.53
CA SER A 68 5.69 4.13 -17.07
C SER A 68 6.60 3.21 -16.25
N ALA A 69 7.39 2.35 -16.88
CA ALA A 69 8.15 1.27 -16.23
C ALA A 69 7.29 0.32 -15.37
N ILE A 70 5.97 0.32 -15.56
CA ILE A 70 5.03 -0.58 -14.90
C ILE A 70 4.76 -1.74 -15.85
N GLU A 71 4.90 -2.97 -15.38
CA GLU A 71 4.49 -4.15 -16.13
C GLU A 71 3.02 -4.51 -15.86
N ARG A 72 2.62 -4.43 -14.59
CA ARG A 72 1.34 -4.94 -14.10
C ARG A 72 0.76 -4.05 -13.01
N ARG A 73 -0.55 -3.94 -13.00
CA ARG A 73 -1.34 -3.27 -11.95
C ARG A 73 -2.37 -4.25 -11.38
N TYR A 74 -2.77 -3.99 -10.14
CA TYR A 74 -3.80 -4.78 -9.47
C TYR A 74 -4.94 -3.84 -9.04
N THR A 75 -6.18 -4.31 -9.11
CA THR A 75 -7.36 -3.54 -8.74
C THR A 75 -8.38 -4.38 -7.99
N CYS A 76 -9.14 -3.74 -7.10
CA CYS A 76 -10.31 -4.35 -6.46
C CYS A 76 -11.59 -4.20 -7.29
N CYS A 77 -11.57 -3.38 -8.36
CA CYS A 77 -12.75 -3.07 -9.16
C CYS A 77 -12.74 -3.93 -10.44
N PRO A 78 -13.64 -4.91 -10.59
CA PRO A 78 -13.70 -5.75 -11.78
C PRO A 78 -14.16 -4.99 -13.02
N GLU A 79 -14.75 -3.80 -12.88
CA GLU A 79 -15.16 -2.98 -14.04
C GLU A 79 -13.98 -2.53 -14.91
N TYR A 80 -12.73 -2.57 -14.41
CA TYR A 80 -11.54 -2.33 -15.25
C TYR A 80 -11.20 -3.51 -16.17
N LEU A 81 -11.81 -4.67 -15.95
CA LEU A 81 -11.70 -5.84 -16.82
C LEU A 81 -12.77 -5.84 -17.93
N GLN A 82 -13.76 -4.95 -17.82
CA GLN A 82 -14.84 -4.83 -18.79
C GLN A 82 -14.44 -3.91 -19.95
N PRO A 83 -15.05 -4.07 -21.14
CA PRO A 83 -14.92 -3.08 -22.21
C PRO A 83 -15.22 -1.65 -21.71
N VAL A 84 -14.55 -0.66 -22.29
CA VAL A 84 -14.64 0.77 -21.89
C VAL A 84 -16.11 1.23 -21.75
N GLN A 85 -16.95 0.88 -22.72
CA GLN A 85 -18.36 1.26 -22.77
C GLN A 85 -19.21 0.67 -21.63
N ASN A 86 -18.74 -0.41 -20.99
CA ASN A 86 -19.43 -1.09 -19.89
C ASN A 86 -18.87 -0.70 -18.52
N SER A 87 -17.83 0.14 -18.47
CA SER A 87 -17.17 0.52 -17.23
C SER A 87 -17.54 1.93 -16.82
N ARG A 88 -18.12 2.07 -15.62
CA ARG A 88 -18.38 3.39 -15.02
C ARG A 88 -17.07 4.11 -14.63
N PHE A 89 -15.97 3.38 -14.53
CA PHE A 89 -14.64 3.92 -14.25
C PHE A 89 -13.85 4.28 -15.52
N ALA A 90 -14.43 4.08 -16.71
CA ALA A 90 -13.79 4.45 -17.97
C ALA A 90 -13.53 5.96 -18.08
N PRO A 91 -12.38 6.36 -18.67
CA PRO A 91 -12.17 7.74 -19.07
C PRO A 91 -13.22 8.18 -20.09
N GLY A 92 -13.62 9.44 -20.05
CA GLY A 92 -14.62 9.99 -20.97
C GLY A 92 -16.07 9.65 -20.62
N ALA A 93 -16.32 8.85 -19.57
CA ALA A 93 -17.66 8.63 -19.06
C ALA A 93 -18.33 9.95 -18.63
N SER A 94 -19.62 10.10 -18.92
CA SER A 94 -20.41 11.26 -18.50
C SER A 94 -20.34 11.42 -16.97
N PRO A 95 -20.27 12.66 -16.44
CA PRO A 95 -20.28 12.92 -15.00
C PRO A 95 -21.48 12.30 -14.26
N ALA A 96 -22.60 12.07 -14.95
CA ALA A 96 -23.78 11.41 -14.36
C ALA A 96 -23.62 9.88 -14.27
N ALA A 97 -22.72 9.28 -15.07
CA ALA A 97 -22.50 7.84 -15.14
C ALA A 97 -21.34 7.36 -14.24
N VAL A 98 -20.40 8.24 -13.90
CA VAL A 98 -19.26 7.90 -13.03
C VAL A 98 -19.74 7.56 -11.60
N PRO A 99 -19.03 6.67 -10.88
CA PRO A 99 -19.38 6.35 -9.51
C PRO A 99 -19.23 7.56 -8.61
N THR A 100 -20.22 7.79 -7.76
CA THR A 100 -20.20 8.78 -6.70
C THR A 100 -19.11 8.44 -5.67
N THR A 101 -18.75 9.42 -4.84
CA THR A 101 -17.82 9.19 -3.73
C THR A 101 -18.32 8.10 -2.77
N ALA A 102 -19.63 8.09 -2.48
CA ALA A 102 -20.22 7.08 -1.60
C ALA A 102 -20.08 5.66 -2.19
N GLU A 103 -20.34 5.49 -3.49
CA GLU A 103 -20.16 4.19 -4.18
C GLU A 103 -18.69 3.74 -4.16
N ARG A 104 -17.74 4.65 -4.40
CA ARG A 104 -16.30 4.34 -4.30
C ARG A 104 -15.89 3.95 -2.88
N MET A 105 -16.44 4.63 -1.87
CA MET A 105 -16.19 4.32 -0.46
C MET A 105 -16.80 2.99 -0.03
N ALA A 106 -17.94 2.58 -0.59
CA ALA A 106 -18.49 1.25 -0.35
C ALA A 106 -17.55 0.14 -0.85
N ILE A 107 -16.89 0.34 -2.01
CA ILE A 107 -15.87 -0.61 -2.51
C ILE A 107 -14.66 -0.63 -1.57
N TYR A 108 -14.14 0.54 -1.21
CA TYR A 108 -12.99 0.64 -0.31
C TYR A 108 -13.23 -0.02 1.05
N ALA A 109 -14.35 0.30 1.69
CA ALA A 109 -14.72 -0.25 3.00
C ALA A 109 -14.83 -1.78 2.99
N ARG A 110 -15.27 -2.36 1.87
CA ARG A 110 -15.41 -3.81 1.70
C ARG A 110 -14.07 -4.50 1.44
N GLU A 111 -13.20 -3.92 0.61
CA GLU A 111 -12.00 -4.62 0.09
C GLU A 111 -10.72 -4.31 0.88
N ALA A 112 -10.56 -3.09 1.39
CA ALA A 112 -9.35 -2.69 2.10
C ALA A 112 -9.05 -3.55 3.36
N PRO A 113 -10.04 -3.89 4.23
CA PRO A 113 -9.78 -4.72 5.40
C PRO A 113 -9.26 -6.12 5.05
N LYS A 114 -9.76 -6.72 3.96
CA LYS A 114 -9.32 -8.06 3.50
C LYS A 114 -7.85 -8.06 3.10
N LEU A 115 -7.43 -7.04 2.35
CA LEU A 115 -6.04 -6.86 1.94
C LEU A 115 -5.14 -6.58 3.15
N GLY A 116 -5.57 -5.70 4.05
CA GLY A 116 -4.85 -5.38 5.29
C GLY A 116 -4.65 -6.62 6.17
N LEU A 117 -5.70 -7.42 6.38
CA LEU A 117 -5.64 -8.66 7.14
C LEU A 117 -4.66 -9.67 6.51
N THR A 118 -4.71 -9.82 5.18
CA THR A 118 -3.80 -10.73 4.46
C THR A 118 -2.35 -10.30 4.60
N ALA A 119 -2.05 -9.01 4.42
CA ALA A 119 -0.71 -8.45 4.57
C ALA A 119 -0.21 -8.60 6.02
N ALA A 120 -1.04 -8.27 7.01
CA ALA A 120 -0.71 -8.41 8.42
C ALA A 120 -0.43 -9.87 8.80
N HIS A 121 -1.27 -10.80 8.38
CA HIS A 121 -1.06 -12.22 8.61
C HIS A 121 0.28 -12.71 8.02
N ARG A 122 0.59 -12.31 6.77
CA ARG A 122 1.89 -12.63 6.14
C ARG A 122 3.07 -12.07 6.91
N ALA A 123 2.96 -10.86 7.45
CA ALA A 123 4.02 -10.26 8.27
C ALA A 123 4.23 -11.06 9.57
N VAL A 124 3.16 -11.43 10.27
CA VAL A 124 3.23 -12.21 11.52
C VAL A 124 3.83 -13.59 11.29
N VAL A 125 3.40 -14.29 10.24
CA VAL A 125 3.93 -15.62 9.89
C VAL A 125 5.42 -15.54 9.54
N SER A 126 5.83 -14.54 8.75
CA SER A 126 7.23 -14.31 8.38
C SER A 126 8.11 -14.03 9.60
N TYR A 127 7.63 -13.21 10.53
CA TYR A 127 8.31 -12.94 11.79
C TYR A 127 8.50 -14.21 12.62
N ALA A 128 7.44 -15.00 12.81
CA ALA A 128 7.49 -16.23 13.59
C ALA A 128 8.49 -17.25 13.02
N ALA A 129 8.55 -17.41 11.69
CA ALA A 129 9.51 -18.29 11.03
C ALA A 129 10.97 -17.85 11.25
N THR A 130 11.22 -16.54 11.23
CA THR A 130 12.55 -15.97 11.45
C THR A 130 12.98 -16.12 12.91
N ALA A 131 12.08 -15.84 13.86
CA ALA A 131 12.34 -15.96 15.29
C ALA A 131 12.61 -17.41 15.73
N ALA A 132 11.93 -18.40 15.12
CA ALA A 132 12.16 -19.81 15.40
C ALA A 132 13.51 -20.36 14.88
N THR A 133 14.18 -19.61 13.98
CA THR A 133 15.48 -19.98 13.39
C THR A 133 16.65 -19.23 14.05
N ALA A 134 16.38 -18.34 15.01
CA ALA A 134 17.41 -17.66 15.78
C ALA A 134 18.05 -18.66 16.78
N PRO A 135 19.40 -18.71 16.89
CA PRO A 135 20.12 -19.63 17.77
C PRO A 135 19.90 -19.36 19.27
#